data_AF-A0A2V7VC87-F1
#
_entry.id   AF-A0A2V7VC87-F1
#
_cell.length_a   1.000
_cell.length_b   1.000
_cell.length_c   1.000
_cell.angle_alpha   90.00
_cell.angle_beta   90.00
_cell.angle_gamma   90.00
#
_symmetry.space_group_name_H-M   'P 1'
#
loop_
_entity.id
_entity.type
_entity.pdbx_description
1 polymer ?
#
loop_
_entity_poly.entity_id
_entity_poly.type
_entity_poly.pdbx_seq_one_letter_code
_entity_poly.pdbx_strand_id
1 'polypeptide(L)'
;RGMLDETLVIWGGEFGRTPMAQGDGRDHHIKGFSIWMAGGGVRGGIAHGATDELGYMAVEDVVSVHDLHATMLHLLGIDHTKLTFKFLGRDFRLTDVDGEVVKDLLA
;
A
#
# COMPACT_ATOMS: atom_id res chain seq x y z
N ARG A 1 -23.01 -16.09 4.05
CA ARG A 1 -21.54 -16.35 3.96
C ARG A 1 -20.85 -15.15 4.60
N GLY A 2 -20.15 -15.35 5.73
CA GLY A 2 -19.51 -14.29 6.53
C GLY A 2 -18.03 -14.58 6.72
N MET A 3 -17.26 -14.50 5.63
CA MET A 3 -15.82 -14.78 5.62
C MET A 3 -14.96 -13.52 5.52
N LEU A 4 -15.59 -12.33 5.41
CA LEU A 4 -14.86 -11.09 5.19
C LEU A 4 -13.92 -10.76 6.36
N ASP A 5 -14.30 -11.12 7.59
CA ASP A 5 -13.47 -10.91 8.78
C ASP A 5 -12.14 -11.70 8.73
N GLU A 6 -12.10 -12.80 7.99
CA GLU A 6 -10.92 -13.66 7.80
C GLU A 6 -10.30 -13.55 6.39
N THR A 7 -10.83 -12.66 5.54
CA THR A 7 -10.39 -12.50 4.16
C THR A 7 -9.97 -11.05 3.90
N LEU A 8 -8.68 -10.85 3.64
CA LEU A 8 -8.18 -9.57 3.13
C LEU A 8 -8.46 -9.47 1.62
N VAL A 9 -9.21 -8.43 1.22
CA VAL A 9 -9.48 -8.09 -0.18
C VAL A 9 -8.76 -6.79 -0.51
N ILE A 10 -8.08 -6.78 -1.65
CA ILE A 10 -7.35 -5.62 -2.16
C ILE A 10 -7.75 -5.39 -3.61
N TRP A 11 -7.98 -4.13 -3.98
CA TRP A 11 -8.26 -3.73 -5.34
C TRP A 11 -7.54 -2.42 -5.67
N GLY A 12 -6.78 -2.41 -6.75
CA GLY A 12 -5.98 -1.26 -7.15
C GLY A 12 -5.18 -1.52 -8.42
N GLY A 13 -4.45 -0.50 -8.86
CA GLY A 13 -3.45 -0.61 -9.92
C GLY A 13 -2.04 -0.76 -9.36
N GLU A 14 -1.08 -1.07 -10.23
CA GLU A 14 0.35 -1.14 -9.90
C GLU A 14 0.96 0.26 -9.64
N PHE A 15 0.45 1.28 -10.34
CA PHE A 15 0.87 2.67 -10.26
C PHE A 15 -0.29 3.58 -10.71
N GLY A 16 -0.14 4.88 -10.45
CA GLY A 16 -1.07 5.91 -10.87
C GLY A 16 -0.85 6.37 -12.30
N ARG A 17 -1.58 7.43 -12.67
CA ARG A 17 -1.46 8.12 -13.95
C ARG A 17 -1.27 9.61 -13.72
N THR A 18 -0.51 10.27 -14.58
CA THR A 18 -0.36 11.72 -14.50
C THR A 18 -1.72 12.41 -14.60
N PRO A 19 -1.96 13.53 -13.90
CA PRO A 19 -3.19 14.31 -14.11
C PRO A 19 -3.18 15.07 -15.43
N MET A 20 -2.01 15.22 -16.05
CA MET A 20 -1.83 15.80 -17.38
C MET A 20 -1.95 14.75 -18.49
N ALA A 21 -2.47 15.17 -19.64
CA ALA A 21 -2.50 14.35 -20.84
C ALA A 21 -1.12 14.28 -21.51
N GLN A 22 -0.82 13.12 -22.08
CA GLN A 22 0.30 12.89 -22.97
C GLN A 22 -0.25 12.27 -24.27
N GLY A 23 -0.57 13.12 -25.24
CA GLY A 23 -1.29 12.71 -26.45
C GLY A 23 -2.76 12.40 -26.14
N ASP A 24 -3.20 11.20 -26.49
CA ASP A 24 -4.56 10.67 -26.27
C ASP A 24 -4.72 9.95 -24.91
N GLY A 25 -3.65 9.87 -24.11
CA GLY A 25 -3.62 9.17 -22.83
C GLY A 25 -2.94 9.95 -21.70
N ARG A 26 -2.52 9.22 -20.66
CA ARG A 26 -1.80 9.73 -19.48
C ARG A 26 -0.61 8.81 -19.19
N ASP A 27 0.51 9.37 -18.72
CA ASP A 27 1.72 8.58 -18.47
C ASP A 27 1.60 7.71 -17.22
N HIS A 28 2.52 6.77 -17.05
CA HIS A 28 2.77 6.05 -15.80
C HIS A 28 3.24 7.02 -14.72
N HIS A 29 2.64 6.93 -13.52
CA HIS A 29 2.95 7.88 -12.46
C HIS A 29 2.97 7.24 -11.08
N ILE A 30 4.15 7.15 -10.49
CA ILE A 30 4.37 6.47 -9.20
C ILE A 30 4.17 7.38 -7.98
N LYS A 31 4.01 8.70 -8.19
CA LYS A 31 3.98 9.66 -7.07
C LYS A 31 2.62 9.74 -6.35
N GLY A 32 1.56 9.26 -6.97
CA GLY A 32 0.21 9.31 -6.42
C GLY A 32 -0.70 8.30 -7.09
N PHE A 33 -1.28 7.43 -6.28
CA PHE A 33 -2.30 6.47 -6.68
C PHE A 33 -3.09 6.00 -5.46
N SER A 34 -4.18 5.29 -5.69
CA SER A 34 -5.08 4.82 -4.63
C SER A 34 -5.26 3.31 -4.72
N ILE A 35 -5.43 2.70 -3.55
CA ILE A 35 -5.78 1.30 -3.38
C ILE A 35 -7.00 1.24 -2.46
N TRP A 36 -7.87 0.26 -2.72
CA TRP A 36 -8.99 -0.07 -1.87
C TRP A 36 -8.72 -1.39 -1.15
N MET A 37 -9.03 -1.44 0.16
CA MET A 37 -8.85 -2.62 1.00
C MET A 37 -10.12 -2.88 1.82
N ALA A 38 -10.41 -4.16 2.09
CA ALA A 38 -11.50 -4.55 2.99
C ALA A 38 -11.26 -5.92 3.62
N GLY A 39 -11.90 -6.14 4.78
CA GLY A 39 -11.85 -7.41 5.50
C GLY A 39 -10.51 -7.69 6.16
N GLY A 40 -10.37 -8.88 6.73
CA GLY A 40 -9.11 -9.37 7.30
C GLY A 40 -8.49 -8.46 8.37
N GLY A 41 -9.29 -7.69 9.12
CA GLY A 41 -8.83 -6.77 10.16
C GLY A 41 -8.55 -5.32 9.70
N VAL A 42 -8.89 -4.96 8.46
CA VAL A 42 -8.82 -3.57 7.97
C VAL A 42 -9.93 -2.72 8.59
N ARG A 43 -9.59 -1.51 9.04
CA ARG A 43 -10.54 -0.50 9.50
C ARG A 43 -11.43 -0.03 8.36
N GLY A 44 -12.72 -0.34 8.44
CA GLY A 44 -13.70 0.07 7.43
C GLY A 44 -14.15 1.53 7.57
N GLY A 45 -14.68 2.08 6.48
CA GLY A 45 -15.37 3.39 6.50
C GLY A 45 -14.46 4.61 6.57
N ILE A 46 -13.17 4.45 6.23
CA ILE A 46 -12.19 5.54 6.22
C ILE A 46 -11.61 5.76 4.82
N ALA A 47 -11.13 6.97 4.58
CA ALA A 47 -10.13 7.28 3.56
C ALA A 47 -8.86 7.70 4.30
N HIS A 48 -7.70 7.18 3.89
CA HIS A 48 -6.42 7.45 4.53
C HIS A 48 -5.48 8.06 3.50
N GLY A 49 -4.93 9.23 3.86
CA GLY A 49 -4.11 10.05 2.98
C GLY A 49 -4.86 10.80 1.89
N ALA A 50 -4.14 11.70 1.23
CA ALA A 50 -4.66 12.52 0.14
C ALA A 50 -3.55 12.93 -0.82
N THR A 51 -3.94 13.26 -2.05
CA THR A 51 -3.05 13.88 -3.04
C THR A 51 -3.14 15.40 -2.99
N ASP A 52 -2.17 16.07 -3.60
CA ASP A 52 -2.25 17.51 -3.84
C ASP A 52 -3.49 17.90 -4.67
N GLU A 53 -3.75 19.20 -4.78
CA GLU A 53 -4.92 19.76 -5.47
C GLU A 53 -5.04 19.34 -6.95
N LEU A 54 -3.92 18.96 -7.58
CA LEU A 54 -3.89 18.51 -8.97
C LEU A 54 -3.99 16.99 -9.10
N GLY A 55 -3.95 16.25 -7.99
CA GLY A 55 -3.84 14.79 -8.01
C GLY A 55 -2.48 14.29 -8.48
N TYR A 56 -1.42 15.10 -8.36
CA TYR A 56 -0.11 14.78 -8.91
C TYR A 56 0.74 13.93 -7.94
N MET A 57 0.74 14.20 -6.64
CA MET A 57 1.45 13.37 -5.67
C MET A 57 0.70 13.24 -4.35
N ALA A 58 0.93 12.14 -3.63
CA ALA A 58 0.46 11.97 -2.27
C ALA A 58 1.18 12.98 -1.34
N VAL A 59 0.42 13.66 -0.48
CA VAL A 59 0.92 14.74 0.39
C VAL A 59 0.44 14.64 1.84
N GLU A 60 -0.64 13.91 2.09
CA GLU A 60 -1.19 13.66 3.43
C GLU A 60 -1.14 12.16 3.71
N ASP A 61 -0.75 11.78 4.93
CA ASP A 61 -0.60 10.39 5.42
C ASP A 61 -0.09 9.42 4.35
N VAL A 62 1.07 9.78 3.77
CA VAL A 62 1.61 9.08 2.61
C VAL A 62 2.03 7.67 2.99
N VAL A 63 1.44 6.67 2.33
CA VAL A 63 1.78 5.26 2.48
C VAL A 63 2.69 4.83 1.34
N SER A 64 3.89 4.35 1.66
CA SER A 64 4.76 3.73 0.66
C SER A 64 4.30 2.31 0.31
N VAL A 65 4.76 1.77 -0.82
CA VAL A 65 4.50 0.35 -1.17
C VAL A 65 5.10 -0.60 -0.11
N HIS A 66 6.19 -0.19 0.54
CA HIS A 66 6.80 -0.98 1.62
C HIS A 66 5.88 -1.04 2.85
N ASP A 67 5.30 0.08 3.26
CA ASP A 67 4.37 0.17 4.41
C ASP A 67 3.06 -0.56 4.12
N LEU A 68 2.55 -0.44 2.89
CA LEU A 68 1.38 -1.18 2.42
C LEU A 68 1.63 -2.69 2.55
N HIS A 69 2.73 -3.20 2.00
CA HIS A 69 3.06 -4.62 2.08
C HIS A 69 3.34 -5.08 3.52
N ALA A 70 4.00 -4.26 4.35
CA ALA A 70 4.20 -4.54 5.76
C ALA A 70 2.85 -4.70 6.49
N THR A 71 1.91 -3.81 6.21
CA THR A 71 0.55 -3.83 6.77
C THR A 71 -0.22 -5.06 6.30
N MET A 72 -0.15 -5.40 5.01
CA MET A 72 -0.77 -6.62 4.48
C MET A 72 -0.23 -7.88 5.15
N LEU A 73 1.10 -8.00 5.31
CA LEU A 73 1.73 -9.13 5.97
C LEU A 73 1.32 -9.20 7.45
N HIS A 74 1.24 -8.06 8.12
CA HIS A 74 0.76 -7.97 9.50
C HIS A 74 -0.67 -8.52 9.64
N LEU A 75 -1.60 -8.11 8.76
CA LEU A 75 -2.98 -8.60 8.74
C LEU A 75 -3.06 -10.11 8.45
N LEU A 76 -2.08 -10.66 7.72
CA LEU A 76 -1.93 -12.10 7.47
C LEU A 76 -1.22 -12.85 8.62
N GLY A 77 -0.88 -12.18 9.72
CA GLY A 77 -0.19 -12.77 10.87
C GLY A 77 1.31 -13.02 10.64
N ILE A 78 1.91 -12.38 9.65
CA ILE A 78 3.33 -12.52 9.28
C ILE A 78 4.11 -11.29 9.72
N ASP A 79 5.14 -11.51 10.53
CA ASP A 79 6.12 -10.48 10.87
C ASP A 79 7.09 -10.29 9.70
N HIS A 80 6.91 -9.19 8.96
CA HIS A 80 7.69 -8.90 7.75
C HIS A 80 9.19 -8.71 8.01
N THR A 81 9.61 -8.52 9.27
CA THR A 81 11.03 -8.35 9.65
C THR A 81 11.74 -9.68 9.92
N LYS A 82 11.01 -10.76 10.21
CA LYS A 82 11.60 -12.05 10.59
C LYS A 82 12.06 -12.92 9.42
N LEU A 83 11.58 -12.65 8.21
CA LEU A 83 12.00 -13.36 7.00
C LEU A 83 13.16 -12.64 6.30
N THR A 84 14.12 -12.17 7.08
CA THR A 84 15.29 -11.44 6.59
C THR A 84 16.47 -12.38 6.36
N PHE A 85 17.08 -12.34 5.17
CA PHE A 85 18.28 -13.11 4.85
C PHE A 85 19.30 -12.26 4.09
N LYS A 86 20.60 -12.55 4.29
CA LYS A 86 21.68 -11.88 3.56
C LYS A 86 21.85 -12.47 2.17
N PHE A 87 21.77 -11.61 1.15
CA PHE A 87 22.05 -11.97 -0.23
C PHE A 87 22.79 -10.81 -0.92
N LEU A 88 23.88 -11.10 -1.64
CA LEU A 88 24.72 -10.10 -2.33
C LEU A 88 25.09 -8.85 -1.49
N GLY A 89 25.34 -9.04 -0.19
CA GLY A 89 25.73 -7.95 0.72
C GLY A 89 24.58 -7.08 1.26
N ARG A 90 23.32 -7.43 0.97
CA ARG A 90 22.12 -6.74 1.44
C ARG A 90 21.25 -7.68 2.28
N ASP A 91 20.57 -7.11 3.26
CA ASP A 91 19.51 -7.80 4.00
C ASP A 91 18.22 -7.73 3.16
N PHE A 92 17.79 -8.88 2.63
CA PHE A 92 16.54 -9.02 1.87
C PHE A 92 15.43 -9.51 2.79
N ARG A 93 14.26 -8.87 2.74
CA ARG A 93 13.01 -9.32 3.37
C ARG A 93 11.83 -9.08 2.41
N LEU A 94 10.63 -9.55 2.78
CA LEU A 94 9.43 -9.45 1.93
C LEU A 94 9.03 -8.02 1.56
N THR A 95 9.38 -7.05 2.41
CA THR A 95 9.17 -5.61 2.17
C THR A 95 10.46 -4.91 1.73
N ASP A 96 11.46 -5.64 1.27
CA ASP A 96 12.80 -5.14 0.94
C ASP A 96 13.46 -4.40 2.12
N VAL A 97 14.18 -3.29 1.96
CA VAL A 97 14.91 -2.66 3.09
C VAL A 97 14.07 -1.80 4.01
N ASP A 98 12.77 -1.65 3.76
CA ASP A 98 11.93 -0.68 4.47
C ASP A 98 10.51 -1.23 4.78
N GLY A 99 9.68 -0.41 5.42
CA GLY A 99 8.28 -0.68 5.69
C GLY A 99 7.96 -0.64 7.18
N GLU A 100 6.90 0.09 7.52
CA GLU A 100 6.27 0.14 8.84
C GLU A 100 4.79 -0.19 8.71
N VAL A 101 4.23 -0.83 9.74
CA VAL A 101 2.79 -1.15 9.75
C VAL A 101 1.99 0.14 9.93
N VAL A 102 1.08 0.42 8.99
CA VAL A 102 0.19 1.59 9.03
C VAL A 102 -0.96 1.31 10.00
N LYS A 103 -0.76 1.65 11.27
CA LYS A 103 -1.68 1.33 12.36
C LYS A 103 -3.07 1.95 12.18
N ASP A 104 -3.16 3.09 11.52
CA ASP A 104 -4.44 3.78 11.28
C ASP A 104 -5.38 3.00 10.35
N LEU A 105 -4.84 2.05 9.58
CA LEU A 105 -5.61 1.15 8.71
C LEU A 105 -6.13 -0.11 9.43
N LEU A 106 -5.78 -0.33 10.70
CA LEU A 106 -6.17 -1.52 11.47
C LEU A 106 -7.45 -1.26 12.29
N ALA A 107 -8.31 -2.28 12.39
CA ALA A 107 -9.60 -2.23 13.11
C ALA A 107 -9.47 -2.28 14.64
#